data_AF-A0A968CSJ9-F1
#
_entry.id   AF-A0A968CSJ9-F1
#
_cell.length_a   1.000
_cell.length_b   1.000
_cell.length_c   1.000
_cell.angle_alpha   90.00
_cell.angle_beta   90.00
_cell.angle_gamma   90.00
#
_symmetry.space_group_name_H-M   'P 1'
#
loop_
_entity.id
_entity.type
_entity.pdbx_description
1 polymer ?
#
loop_
_entity_poly.entity_id
_entity_poly.type
_entity_poly.pdbx_seq_one_letter_code
_entity_poly.pdbx_strand_id
1 'polypeptide(L)'
;AGQGWPQNLATIQEFLAIEEWDAALAWIADHGEFVDADPYAVSKQIVQVWTMQSSARSRRDFGVRTNSVCPGPVDTPLMDDFVKHMTEQVIRWTVDQTGGTMLRADEIARTLVMTGSDATVAMNGHNLIADKGFSALLTTGQVDFSGLG
;
A
#
# COMPACT_ATOMS: atom_id res chain seq x y z
N ALA A 1 0.51 3.71 1.41
CA ALA A 1 -0.49 3.25 0.41
C ALA A 1 -1.17 1.96 0.88
N GLY A 2 -2.41 1.66 0.46
CA GLY A 2 -3.11 0.40 0.75
C GLY A 2 -3.74 0.27 2.13
N GLN A 3 -4.07 1.39 2.78
CA GLN A 3 -4.85 1.38 4.03
C GLN A 3 -6.26 0.81 3.78
N GLY A 4 -6.91 0.28 4.82
CA GLY A 4 -8.29 -0.24 4.74
C GLY A 4 -8.42 -1.73 4.39
N TRP A 5 -7.32 -2.43 4.07
CA TRP A 5 -7.38 -3.86 3.77
C TRP A 5 -7.96 -4.72 4.91
N PRO A 6 -7.81 -4.41 6.22
CA PRO A 6 -8.41 -5.27 7.26
C PRO A 6 -9.93 -5.31 7.17
N GLN A 7 -10.56 -4.20 6.78
CA GLN A 7 -12.00 -4.11 6.60
C GLN A 7 -12.47 -4.86 5.36
N ASN A 8 -11.62 -4.91 4.33
CA ASN A 8 -11.94 -5.52 3.03
C ASN A 8 -11.34 -6.92 2.85
N LEU A 9 -10.81 -7.54 3.93
CA LEU A 9 -10.01 -8.75 3.85
C LEU A 9 -10.75 -9.90 3.16
N ALA A 10 -12.03 -10.11 3.50
CA ALA A 10 -12.83 -11.20 2.92
C ALA A 10 -13.00 -11.03 1.41
N THR A 11 -13.44 -9.85 0.96
CA THR A 11 -13.61 -9.51 -0.45
C THR A 11 -12.31 -9.61 -1.23
N ILE A 12 -11.19 -9.17 -0.64
CA ILE A 12 -9.87 -9.30 -1.27
C ILE A 12 -9.45 -10.77 -1.38
N GLN A 13 -9.72 -11.59 -0.37
CA GLN A 13 -9.42 -13.03 -0.42
C GLN A 13 -10.26 -13.77 -1.46
N GLU A 14 -11.52 -13.36 -1.66
CA GLU A 14 -12.36 -13.85 -2.76
C GLU A 14 -11.72 -13.56 -4.11
N PHE A 15 -11.29 -12.31 -4.36
CA PHE A 15 -10.58 -11.95 -5.59
C PHE A 15 -9.28 -12.74 -5.76
N LEU A 16 -8.46 -12.87 -4.71
CA LEU A 16 -7.19 -13.57 -4.75
C LEU A 16 -7.32 -15.10 -4.93
N ALA A 17 -8.51 -15.66 -4.73
CA ALA A 17 -8.78 -17.07 -5.02
C ALA A 17 -9.05 -17.34 -6.51
N ILE A 18 -9.21 -16.30 -7.33
CA ILE A 18 -9.46 -16.43 -8.76
C ILE A 18 -8.13 -16.60 -9.50
N GLU A 19 -7.94 -17.75 -10.13
CA GLU A 19 -6.72 -18.05 -10.90
C GLU A 19 -6.86 -17.69 -12.39
N GLU A 20 -8.08 -17.66 -12.91
CA GLU A 20 -8.37 -17.41 -14.33
C GLU A 20 -8.59 -15.93 -14.63
N TRP A 21 -7.93 -15.42 -15.68
CA TRP A 21 -7.95 -14.00 -16.03
C TRP A 21 -9.34 -13.45 -16.34
N ASP A 22 -10.11 -14.14 -17.18
CA ASP A 22 -11.45 -13.68 -17.57
C ASP A 22 -12.43 -13.70 -16.39
N ALA A 23 -12.27 -14.66 -15.47
CA ALA A 23 -13.05 -14.72 -14.24
C ALA A 23 -12.70 -13.55 -13.29
N ALA A 24 -11.43 -13.15 -13.23
CA ALA A 24 -11.00 -12.00 -12.43
C ALA A 24 -11.57 -10.68 -12.99
N LEU A 25 -11.61 -10.53 -14.33
CA LEU A 25 -12.24 -9.38 -14.99
C LEU A 25 -13.76 -9.34 -14.73
N ALA A 26 -14.43 -10.49 -14.82
CA ALA A 26 -15.86 -10.59 -14.49
C ALA A 26 -16.12 -10.22 -13.03
N TRP A 27 -15.31 -10.72 -12.10
CA TRP A 27 -15.42 -10.38 -10.69
C TRP A 27 -15.27 -8.87 -10.45
N ILE A 28 -14.29 -8.21 -11.09
CA ILE A 28 -14.11 -6.76 -10.98
C ILE A 28 -15.36 -6.01 -11.47
N ALA A 29 -15.93 -6.42 -12.60
CA ALA A 29 -17.15 -5.81 -13.15
C ALA A 29 -18.36 -5.99 -12.21
N ASP A 30 -18.47 -7.14 -11.55
CA ASP A 30 -19.53 -7.45 -10.60
C ASP A 30 -19.35 -6.76 -9.23
N HIS A 31 -18.14 -6.29 -8.92
CA HIS A 31 -17.78 -5.63 -7.64
C HIS A 31 -17.45 -4.14 -7.82
N GLY A 32 -18.13 -3.46 -8.75
CA GLY A 32 -17.93 -2.02 -9.02
C GLY A 32 -18.05 -1.14 -7.76
N GLU A 33 -18.97 -1.46 -6.84
CA GLU A 33 -19.10 -0.72 -5.56
C GLU A 33 -17.82 -0.75 -4.72
N PHE A 34 -17.05 -1.84 -4.79
CA PHE A 34 -15.78 -2.00 -4.09
C PHE A 34 -14.63 -1.35 -4.87
N VAL A 35 -14.62 -1.47 -6.20
CA VAL A 35 -13.47 -1.10 -7.05
C VAL A 35 -13.52 0.36 -7.52
N ASP A 36 -14.68 0.86 -7.95
CA ASP A 36 -14.78 2.06 -8.79
C ASP A 36 -14.45 3.36 -8.06
N ALA A 37 -14.68 3.41 -6.74
CA ALA A 37 -14.43 4.62 -5.94
C ALA A 37 -12.94 4.99 -5.88
N ASP A 38 -12.06 4.00 -5.75
CA ASP A 38 -10.60 4.19 -5.75
C ASP A 38 -9.90 2.89 -6.21
N PRO A 39 -9.84 2.62 -7.52
CA PRO A 39 -9.24 1.41 -8.07
C PRO A 39 -7.76 1.28 -7.69
N TYR A 40 -7.06 2.42 -7.55
CA TYR A 40 -5.67 2.43 -7.14
C TYR A 40 -5.53 1.94 -5.69
N ALA A 41 -6.28 2.50 -4.74
CA ALA A 41 -6.23 2.06 -3.35
C ALA A 41 -6.59 0.59 -3.21
N VAL A 42 -7.64 0.13 -3.91
CA VAL A 42 -8.06 -1.28 -3.95
C VAL A 42 -6.92 -2.17 -4.45
N SER A 43 -6.27 -1.81 -5.57
CA SER A 43 -5.12 -2.57 -6.08
C SER A 43 -3.99 -2.70 -5.04
N LYS A 44 -3.74 -1.65 -4.24
CA LYS A 44 -2.70 -1.68 -3.20
C LYS A 44 -3.11 -2.49 -1.98
N GLN A 45 -4.40 -2.50 -1.61
CA GLN A 45 -4.91 -3.40 -0.57
C GLN A 45 -4.75 -4.87 -1.01
N ILE A 46 -5.08 -5.20 -2.26
CA ILE A 46 -4.90 -6.53 -2.84
C ILE A 46 -3.43 -6.96 -2.76
N VAL A 47 -2.48 -6.10 -3.15
CA VAL A 47 -1.04 -6.41 -3.06
C VAL A 47 -0.59 -6.66 -1.62
N GLN A 48 -1.11 -5.92 -0.64
CA GLN A 48 -0.77 -6.14 0.77
C GLN A 48 -1.29 -7.48 1.29
N VAL A 49 -2.54 -7.85 0.97
CA VAL A 49 -3.09 -9.16 1.35
C VAL A 49 -2.37 -10.29 0.62
N TRP A 50 -2.08 -10.11 -0.66
CA TRP A 50 -1.30 -11.08 -1.44
C TRP A 50 0.10 -11.27 -0.89
N THR A 51 0.76 -10.21 -0.41
CA THR A 51 2.08 -10.29 0.25
C THR A 51 2.02 -11.19 1.48
N MET A 52 0.99 -11.02 2.31
CA MET A 52 0.77 -11.87 3.49
C MET A 52 0.47 -13.32 3.09
N GLN A 53 -0.44 -13.55 2.14
CA GLN A 53 -0.86 -14.87 1.70
C GLN A 53 0.26 -15.65 1.01
N SER A 54 1.01 -15.01 0.12
CA SER A 54 2.12 -15.63 -0.62
C SER A 54 3.31 -15.98 0.27
N SER A 55 3.51 -15.27 1.38
CA SER A 55 4.65 -15.43 2.29
C SER A 55 4.84 -16.87 2.81
N ALA A 56 3.74 -17.60 3.03
CA ALA A 56 3.79 -18.98 3.49
C ALA A 56 4.35 -19.92 2.41
N ARG A 57 3.85 -19.78 1.17
CA ARG A 57 4.31 -20.55 0.02
C ARG A 57 5.75 -20.21 -0.34
N SER A 58 6.08 -18.92 -0.43
CA SER A 58 7.42 -18.41 -0.71
C SER A 58 8.46 -19.00 0.24
N ARG A 59 8.13 -19.04 1.54
CA ARG A 59 9.03 -19.59 2.55
C ARG A 59 9.16 -21.10 2.47
N ARG A 60 8.04 -21.83 2.36
CA ARG A 60 8.02 -23.30 2.36
C ARG A 60 8.65 -23.90 1.11
N ASP A 61 8.31 -23.37 -0.06
CA ASP A 61 8.64 -24.01 -1.34
C ASP A 61 9.96 -23.50 -1.91
N PHE A 62 10.37 -22.27 -1.58
CA PHE A 62 11.54 -21.62 -2.17
C PHE A 62 12.55 -21.09 -1.14
N GLY A 63 12.24 -21.16 0.16
CA GLY A 63 13.13 -20.67 1.22
C GLY A 63 13.26 -19.14 1.29
N VAL A 64 12.52 -18.38 0.47
CA VAL A 64 12.59 -16.91 0.41
C VAL A 64 11.52 -16.24 1.28
N ARG A 65 11.74 -14.98 1.63
CA ARG A 65 10.77 -14.14 2.36
C ARG A 65 9.99 -13.28 1.36
N THR A 66 8.73 -13.01 1.66
CA THR A 66 7.92 -12.06 0.90
C THR A 66 7.45 -10.95 1.82
N ASN A 67 7.81 -9.71 1.51
CA ASN A 67 7.42 -8.52 2.25
C ASN A 67 7.10 -7.40 1.26
N SER A 68 6.35 -6.39 1.68
CA SER A 68 6.07 -5.19 0.90
C SER A 68 6.58 -3.95 1.64
N VAL A 69 6.89 -2.90 0.89
CA VAL A 69 7.13 -1.55 1.41
C VAL A 69 5.98 -0.67 0.93
N CYS A 70 5.33 0.01 1.86
CA CYS A 70 4.11 0.77 1.66
C CYS A 70 4.40 2.27 1.84
N PRO A 71 4.89 2.96 0.79
CA PRO A 71 5.31 4.34 0.91
C PRO A 71 4.14 5.32 1.07
N GLY A 72 4.47 6.49 1.64
CA GLY A 72 3.69 7.72 1.49
C GLY A 72 3.98 8.41 0.13
N PRO A 73 3.61 9.69 -0.04
CA PRO A 73 3.93 10.45 -1.25
C PRO A 73 5.44 10.52 -1.51
N VAL A 74 5.89 10.06 -2.68
CA VAL A 74 7.31 10.04 -3.09
C VAL A 74 7.50 10.93 -4.31
N ASP A 75 8.49 11.83 -4.25
CA ASP A 75 8.91 12.68 -5.36
C ASP A 75 9.54 11.83 -6.48
N THR A 76 8.71 11.43 -7.43
CA THR A 76 9.04 10.59 -8.59
C THR A 76 8.17 10.99 -9.78
N PRO A 77 8.53 10.65 -11.02
CA PRO A 77 7.69 10.94 -12.20
C PRO A 77 6.26 10.37 -12.12
N LEU A 78 6.02 9.34 -11.29
CA LEU A 78 4.68 8.79 -11.05
C LEU A 78 3.76 9.77 -10.31
N MET A 79 4.30 10.79 -9.65
CA MET A 79 3.53 11.79 -8.91
C MET A 79 2.57 12.56 -9.82
N ASP A 80 2.93 12.81 -11.08
CA ASP A 80 2.08 13.52 -12.05
C ASP A 80 0.79 12.74 -12.34
N ASP A 81 0.84 11.41 -12.35
CA ASP A 81 -0.34 10.55 -12.47
C ASP A 81 -1.06 10.43 -11.12
N PHE A 82 -0.32 10.42 -10.01
CA PHE A 82 -0.88 10.38 -8.67
C PHE A 82 -1.73 11.61 -8.33
N VAL A 83 -1.31 12.80 -8.79
CA VAL A 83 -2.07 14.07 -8.67
C VAL A 83 -3.39 14.05 -9.45
N LYS A 84 -3.50 13.23 -10.50
CA LYS A 84 -4.77 13.05 -11.23
C LYS A 84 -5.77 12.21 -10.43
N HIS A 85 -5.29 11.35 -9.53
CA HIS A 85 -6.12 10.49 -8.68
C HIS A 85 -6.40 11.09 -7.30
N MET A 86 -5.38 11.65 -6.66
CA MET A 86 -5.49 12.42 -5.42
C MET A 86 -5.30 13.89 -5.75
N THR A 87 -6.25 14.75 -5.36
CA THR A 87 -6.10 16.19 -5.62
C THR A 87 -4.78 16.72 -5.03
N GLU A 88 -4.19 17.71 -5.69
CA GLU A 88 -2.94 18.32 -5.22
C GLU A 88 -3.06 18.81 -3.77
N GLN A 89 -4.25 19.27 -3.37
CA GLN A 89 -4.57 19.66 -1.99
C GLN A 89 -4.35 18.51 -1.00
N VAL A 90 -4.85 17.30 -1.29
CA VAL A 90 -4.71 16.14 -0.40
C VAL A 90 -3.25 15.70 -0.30
N ILE A 91 -2.51 15.76 -1.41
CA ILE A 91 -1.08 15.41 -1.41
C ILE A 91 -0.29 16.41 -0.56
N ARG A 92 -0.48 17.71 -0.77
CA ARG A 92 0.17 18.77 0.03
C ARG A 92 -0.17 18.63 1.51
N TRP A 93 -1.46 18.48 1.82
CA TRP A 93 -1.92 18.26 3.18
C TRP A 93 -1.23 17.07 3.85
N THR A 94 -1.15 15.92 3.16
CA THR A 94 -0.46 14.72 3.67
C THR A 94 1.02 14.98 3.96
N VAL A 95 1.70 15.71 3.07
CA VAL A 95 3.11 16.09 3.22
C VAL A 95 3.29 17.04 4.40
N ASP A 96 2.39 18.00 4.59
CA ASP A 96 2.43 18.97 5.69
C ASP A 96 2.28 18.29 7.06
N GLN A 97 1.45 17.24 7.17
CA GLN A 97 1.32 16.44 8.40
C GLN A 97 2.63 15.78 8.83
N THR A 98 3.56 15.53 7.89
CA THR A 98 4.79 14.73 8.12
C THR A 98 6.08 15.54 7.99
N GLY A 99 6.00 16.85 8.22
CA GLY A 99 7.17 17.74 8.23
C GLY A 99 7.46 18.39 6.88
N GLY A 100 6.45 18.52 6.01
CA GLY A 100 6.48 19.42 4.85
C GLY A 100 7.38 18.99 3.70
N THR A 101 7.87 17.74 3.69
CA THR A 101 8.73 17.23 2.61
C THR A 101 8.26 15.86 2.13
N MET A 102 8.16 15.70 0.80
CA MET A 102 7.92 14.39 0.19
C MET A 102 9.06 13.42 0.51
N LEU A 103 8.78 12.12 0.40
CA LEU A 103 9.82 11.10 0.42
C LEU A 103 10.65 11.18 -0.86
N ARG A 104 11.94 10.92 -0.76
CA ARG A 104 12.80 10.74 -1.93
C ARG A 104 12.91 9.28 -2.31
N ALA A 105 13.16 9.00 -3.59
CA ALA A 105 13.38 7.63 -4.07
C ALA A 105 14.52 6.91 -3.32
N ASP A 106 15.60 7.62 -2.93
CA ASP A 106 16.70 7.04 -2.17
C ASP A 106 16.31 6.60 -0.75
N GLU A 107 15.33 7.25 -0.14
CA GLU A 107 14.83 6.90 1.20
C GLU A 107 14.05 5.57 1.16
N ILE A 108 13.23 5.39 0.12
CA ILE A 108 12.53 4.13 -0.13
C ILE A 108 13.51 3.02 -0.54
N ALA A 109 14.50 3.33 -1.38
CA ALA A 109 15.53 2.38 -1.77
C ALA A 109 16.30 1.82 -0.55
N ARG A 110 16.67 2.68 0.42
CA ARG A 110 17.31 2.25 1.68
C ARG A 110 16.39 1.33 2.49
N THR A 111 15.10 1.64 2.54
CA THR A 111 14.09 0.81 3.22
C THR A 111 13.97 -0.58 2.57
N LEU A 112 13.99 -0.64 1.24
CA LEU A 112 14.01 -1.90 0.48
C LEU A 112 15.29 -2.70 0.75
N VAL A 113 16.47 -2.06 0.75
CA VAL A 113 17.75 -2.72 1.08
C VAL A 113 17.72 -3.34 2.47
N MET A 114 17.25 -2.61 3.48
CA MET A 114 17.09 -3.14 4.85
C MET A 114 16.15 -4.35 4.86
N THR A 115 14.98 -4.22 4.23
CA THR A 115 13.95 -5.28 4.19
C THR A 115 14.42 -6.53 3.45
N GLY A 116 15.28 -6.37 2.44
CA GLY A 116 15.91 -7.47 1.71
C GLY A 116 17.09 -8.11 2.43
N SER A 117 17.72 -7.42 3.38
CA SER A 117 18.93 -7.88 4.08
C SER A 117 18.67 -8.90 5.20
N ASP A 118 19.74 -9.53 5.68
CA ASP A 118 19.71 -10.44 6.83
C ASP A 118 19.36 -9.76 8.16
N ALA A 119 19.44 -8.43 8.24
CA ALA A 119 19.00 -7.67 9.42
C ALA A 119 17.51 -7.87 9.71
N THR A 120 16.73 -8.29 8.71
CA THR A 120 15.28 -8.53 8.82
C THR A 120 14.91 -10.00 8.60
N VAL A 121 15.81 -10.93 8.93
CA VAL A 121 15.60 -12.39 8.70
C VAL A 121 14.30 -12.93 9.31
N ALA A 122 13.82 -12.34 10.39
CA ALA A 122 12.56 -12.71 11.04
C ALA A 122 11.30 -12.13 10.36
N MET A 123 11.45 -11.18 9.43
CA MET A 123 10.32 -10.52 8.75
C MET A 123 9.88 -11.33 7.52
N ASN A 124 8.67 -11.89 7.58
CA ASN A 124 8.01 -12.54 6.46
C ASN A 124 6.52 -12.22 6.47
N GLY A 125 5.95 -11.92 5.30
CA GLY A 125 4.57 -11.47 5.15
C GLY A 125 4.31 -10.05 5.65
N HIS A 126 5.35 -9.24 5.88
CA HIS A 126 5.20 -7.93 6.48
C HIS A 126 4.91 -6.85 5.44
N ASN A 127 3.96 -5.95 5.76
CA ASN A 127 3.68 -4.73 5.00
C ASN A 127 4.33 -3.54 5.73
N LEU A 128 5.56 -3.19 5.34
CA LEU A 128 6.35 -2.16 6.01
C LEU A 128 5.91 -0.75 5.60
N ILE A 129 5.27 -0.02 6.51
CA ILE A 129 4.86 1.36 6.27
C ILE A 129 6.10 2.28 6.25
N ALA A 130 6.27 3.03 5.15
CA ALA A 130 7.39 3.94 4.93
C ALA A 130 6.89 5.32 4.48
N ASP A 131 6.19 6.04 5.36
CA ASP A 131 5.39 7.21 5.01
C ASP A 131 5.66 8.45 5.89
N LYS A 132 6.85 8.51 6.51
CA LYS A 132 7.22 9.55 7.50
C LYS A 132 6.24 9.70 8.68
N GLY A 133 5.47 8.64 8.98
CA GLY A 133 4.61 8.59 10.15
C GLY A 133 3.17 9.05 9.90
N PHE A 134 2.77 9.37 8.67
CA PHE A 134 1.40 9.78 8.37
C PHE A 134 0.36 8.76 8.87
N SER A 135 0.55 7.48 8.56
CA SER A 135 -0.36 6.42 9.01
C SER A 135 -0.40 6.29 10.53
N ALA A 136 0.73 6.55 11.21
CA ALA A 136 0.79 6.55 12.66
C ALA A 136 -0.05 7.70 13.24
N LEU A 137 0.13 8.93 12.73
CA LEU A 137 -0.67 10.09 13.13
C LEU A 137 -2.16 9.85 12.92
N LEU A 138 -2.54 9.24 11.80
CA LEU A 138 -3.94 8.93 11.49
C LEU A 138 -4.50 7.95 12.51
N THR A 139 -3.74 6.89 12.84
CA THR A 139 -4.14 5.86 13.80
C THR A 139 -4.28 6.40 15.21
N THR A 140 -3.42 7.34 15.61
CA THR A 140 -3.41 7.92 16.96
C THR A 140 -4.28 9.16 17.11
N GLY A 141 -4.97 9.58 16.04
CA GLY A 141 -5.84 10.77 16.06
C GLY A 141 -5.08 12.09 16.16
N GLN A 142 -3.85 12.15 15.65
CA GLN A 142 -2.97 13.32 15.69
C GLN A 142 -2.94 14.11 14.37
N VAL A 143 -3.71 13.69 13.37
CA VAL A 143 -3.83 14.38 12.08
C VAL A 143 -4.69 15.63 12.24
N ASP A 144 -4.22 16.75 11.69
CA ASP A 144 -4.99 17.99 11.58
C ASP A 144 -5.78 18.04 10.27
N PHE A 145 -7.09 17.90 10.36
CA PHE A 145 -8.00 17.94 9.20
C PHE A 145 -8.41 19.36 8.77
N SER A 146 -8.00 20.41 9.50
CA SER A 146 -8.42 21.79 9.21
C SER A 146 -7.97 22.29 7.82
N GLY A 147 -6.90 21.73 7.27
CA GLY A 147 -6.39 22.05 5.93
C GLY A 147 -7.12 21.37 4.75
N LEU A 148 -8.13 20.55 5.01
CA LEU A 148 -8.95 19.88 3.98
C LEU A 148 -10.32 20.55 3.74
N GLY A 149 -10.59 21.66 4.42
CA GLY A 149 -11.81 22.48 4.23
C GLY A 149 -11.72 23.50 3.11
#